data_AF-A0A970VRU3-F1
#
_entry.id   AF-A0A970VRU3-F1
#
_cell.length_a   1.000
_cell.length_b   1.000
_cell.length_c   1.000
_cell.angle_alpha   90.00
_cell.angle_beta   90.00
_cell.angle_gamma   90.00
#
_symmetry.space_group_name_H-M   'P 1'
#
loop_
_entity.id
_entity.type
_entity.pdbx_description
1 polymer ?
#
loop_
_entity_poly.entity_id
_entity_poly.type
_entity_poly.pdbx_seq_one_letter_code
_entity_poly.pdbx_strand_id
1 'polypeptide(L)'
;MKNLFKSRSTMMSLLLIGLAAIIIGGATMAWFTDDADVADATFTAGTVIVDADEANIQVPEGKYFDNVTPGDCAKVTWNIINNGTKAVELRAKITEAWEGGLSTDNVFFCPPEDSDWVMYEDDNGDIWLYYTGGPVPGTYGGASEEERTVPLTLVVGFDGELTDNDYQGKEYTLGAEGSIIEAVQASNGAPEAVWGEVWNTVTDPNYDFTGLANAAYFYSGNGNDMPCWNGENNGDNGGGDNDNPQISFGIELKSVKAVDSNMYGTYLNTEVEFKVVDMTINGEKFTGNKDLNIKVRCKDGYSGSPLGWGEWQEFDRNNVSFTDGESNQITVKYLGRATNSMADIQVSIDGHVVTLPYES
;
A
#
# COMPACT_ATOMS: atom_id res chain seq x y z
N MET A 1 -55.96 24.17 95.21
CA MET A 1 -56.14 23.59 93.86
C MET A 1 -57.01 24.55 93.04
N LYS A 2 -56.43 25.30 92.10
CA LYS A 2 -57.16 26.18 91.18
C LYS A 2 -57.04 25.63 89.75
N ASN A 3 -58.21 25.34 89.19
CA ASN A 3 -58.58 25.00 87.82
C ASN A 3 -57.50 25.08 86.73
N LEU A 4 -57.12 23.90 86.20
CA LEU A 4 -56.51 23.75 84.89
C LEU A 4 -57.59 23.78 83.79
N PHE A 5 -57.56 24.85 83.01
CA PHE A 5 -57.87 24.95 81.57
C PHE A 5 -59.17 24.34 81.00
N LYS A 6 -60.11 25.26 80.83
CA LYS A 6 -61.13 25.36 79.77
C LYS A 6 -60.45 25.55 78.39
N SER A 7 -59.95 24.49 77.74
CA SER A 7 -59.13 24.62 76.50
C SER A 7 -59.56 23.78 75.28
N ARG A 8 -60.73 23.14 75.28
CA ARG A 8 -61.19 22.31 74.13
C ARG A 8 -61.29 23.08 72.80
N SER A 9 -61.65 24.37 72.82
CA SER A 9 -61.78 25.21 71.62
C SER A 9 -60.42 25.70 71.09
N THR A 10 -59.50 26.08 71.97
CA THR A 10 -58.17 26.58 71.59
C THR A 10 -57.28 25.47 71.04
N MET A 11 -57.39 24.26 71.60
CA MET A 11 -56.66 23.08 71.11
C MET A 11 -57.12 22.65 69.72
N MET A 12 -58.44 22.72 69.44
CA MET A 12 -59.00 22.40 68.12
C MET A 12 -58.54 23.41 67.05
N SER A 13 -58.45 24.70 67.39
CA SER A 13 -58.04 25.75 66.47
C SER A 13 -56.54 25.69 66.12
N LEU A 14 -55.69 25.35 67.09
CA LEU A 14 -54.26 25.11 66.84
C LEU A 14 -54.04 23.88 65.95
N LEU A 15 -54.86 22.85 66.10
CA LEU A 15 -54.80 21.63 65.29
C LEU A 15 -55.24 21.87 63.84
N LEU A 16 -56.28 22.70 63.64
CA LEU A 16 -56.74 23.13 62.31
C LEU A 16 -55.71 23.99 61.57
N ILE A 17 -55.04 24.92 62.27
CA ILE A 17 -53.99 25.75 61.68
C ILE A 17 -52.76 24.90 61.34
N GLY A 18 -52.40 23.93 62.20
CA GLY A 18 -51.35 22.96 61.92
C GLY A 18 -51.67 22.10 60.69
N LEU A 19 -52.91 21.62 60.56
CA LEU A 19 -53.34 20.82 59.41
C LEU A 19 -53.35 21.64 58.11
N ALA A 20 -53.79 22.91 58.16
CA ALA A 20 -53.77 23.80 57.01
C ALA A 20 -52.34 24.10 56.54
N ALA A 21 -51.40 24.30 57.46
CA ALA A 21 -49.98 24.47 57.12
C ALA A 21 -49.37 23.19 56.51
N ILE A 22 -49.76 22.01 56.98
CA ILE A 22 -49.34 20.72 56.42
C ILE A 22 -49.91 20.49 55.01
N ILE A 23 -51.15 20.92 54.74
CA ILE A 23 -51.76 20.80 53.40
C ILE A 23 -51.10 21.78 52.40
N ILE A 24 -50.77 23.00 52.83
CA ILE A 24 -50.08 24.00 51.99
C ILE A 24 -48.62 23.57 51.70
N GLY A 25 -47.94 22.95 52.67
CA GLY A 25 -46.59 22.41 52.49
C GLY A 25 -46.52 21.03 51.81
N GLY A 26 -47.56 20.21 51.94
CA GLY A 26 -47.62 18.85 51.40
C GLY A 26 -48.08 18.77 49.94
N ALA A 27 -48.84 19.75 49.45
CA ALA A 27 -49.33 19.77 48.06
C ALA A 27 -48.34 20.38 47.04
N THR A 28 -47.26 21.04 47.50
CA THR A 28 -46.28 21.70 46.62
C THR A 28 -44.94 20.98 46.54
N MET A 29 -44.79 19.83 47.19
CA MET A 29 -43.61 18.96 47.10
C MET A 29 -43.92 17.62 46.45
N ALA A 30 -44.86 17.58 45.49
CA ALA A 30 -44.86 16.53 44.49
C ALA A 30 -43.76 16.86 43.48
N TRP A 31 -42.55 16.37 43.72
CA TRP A 31 -41.51 16.35 42.69
C TRP A 31 -41.94 15.27 41.70
N PHE A 32 -42.38 15.66 40.51
CA PHE A 32 -42.46 14.73 39.39
C PHE A 32 -41.02 14.31 39.08
N THR A 33 -40.61 13.14 39.54
CA THR A 33 -39.37 12.50 39.10
C THR A 33 -39.77 11.51 38.01
N ASP A 34 -39.32 11.79 36.79
CA ASP A 34 -39.36 10.89 35.65
C ASP A 34 -37.94 10.36 35.48
N ASP A 35 -37.77 9.04 35.58
CA ASP A 35 -36.51 8.36 35.34
C ASP A 35 -36.63 7.70 33.96
N ALA A 36 -35.84 8.18 32.99
CA ALA A 36 -35.71 7.53 31.70
C ALA A 36 -34.42 6.69 31.72
N ASP A 37 -34.52 5.43 31.29
CA ASP A 37 -33.33 4.64 30.96
C ASP A 37 -32.55 5.40 29.88
N VAL A 38 -31.34 5.86 30.23
CA VAL A 38 -30.42 6.42 29.24
C VAL A 38 -29.86 5.23 28.48
N ALA A 39 -30.11 5.18 27.17
CA ALA A 39 -29.52 4.14 26.32
C ALA A 39 -28.01 4.11 26.51
N ASP A 40 -27.42 2.91 26.59
CA ASP A 40 -25.99 2.75 26.77
C ASP A 40 -25.22 3.52 25.68
N ALA A 41 -24.35 4.43 26.11
CA ALA A 41 -23.37 5.05 25.23
C ALA A 41 -22.17 4.10 25.09
N THR A 42 -22.23 3.21 24.10
CA THR A 42 -21.09 2.34 23.76
C THR A 42 -20.10 3.08 22.88
N PHE A 43 -18.85 3.17 23.32
CA PHE A 43 -17.74 3.73 22.55
C PHE A 43 -16.90 2.59 21.96
N THR A 44 -16.86 2.49 20.64
CA THR A 44 -15.97 1.56 19.94
C THR A 44 -14.60 2.22 19.77
N ALA A 45 -13.53 1.54 20.23
CA ALA A 45 -12.16 1.98 19.99
C ALA A 45 -11.83 1.87 18.49
N GLY A 46 -11.11 2.85 17.95
CA GLY A 46 -10.65 2.78 16.58
C GLY A 46 -9.42 1.88 16.40
N THR A 47 -9.05 1.69 15.15
CA THR A 47 -7.98 0.82 14.66
C THR A 47 -6.97 1.64 13.88
N VAL A 48 -5.71 1.20 13.93
CA VAL A 48 -4.60 1.67 13.10
C VAL A 48 -4.17 0.47 12.26
N ILE A 49 -4.32 0.59 10.93
CA ILE A 49 -3.97 -0.47 9.98
C ILE A 49 -3.42 0.27 8.75
N VAL A 50 -2.21 -0.08 8.32
CA VAL A 50 -1.61 0.45 7.10
C VAL A 50 -1.16 -0.69 6.22
N ASP A 51 -1.38 -0.54 4.93
CA ASP A 51 -0.94 -1.45 3.88
C ASP A 51 -0.11 -0.66 2.87
N ALA A 52 0.84 -1.32 2.23
CA ALA A 52 1.60 -0.75 1.12
C ALA A 52 1.43 -1.63 -0.12
N ASP A 53 1.13 -1.00 -1.25
CA ASP A 53 1.00 -1.70 -2.53
C ASP A 53 2.37 -2.19 -3.04
N GLU A 54 2.36 -2.99 -4.11
CA GLU A 54 3.56 -3.33 -4.86
C GLU A 54 4.27 -2.06 -5.36
N ALA A 55 5.60 -2.07 -5.34
CA ALA A 55 6.41 -0.92 -5.74
C ALA A 55 6.21 -0.62 -7.24
N ASN A 56 5.89 0.63 -7.56
CA ASN A 56 5.96 1.15 -8.93
C ASN A 56 7.38 1.65 -9.20
N ILE A 57 8.05 1.11 -10.22
CA ILE A 57 9.41 1.52 -10.59
C ILE A 57 9.37 2.28 -11.92
N GLN A 58 9.92 3.49 -11.93
CA GLN A 58 10.08 4.33 -13.11
C GLN A 58 11.57 4.54 -13.40
N VAL A 59 11.98 4.37 -14.65
CA VAL A 59 13.37 4.53 -15.11
C VAL A 59 13.42 5.47 -16.31
N PRO A 60 14.54 6.17 -16.57
CA PRO A 60 14.71 6.98 -17.77
C PRO A 60 14.55 6.16 -19.06
N GLU A 61 14.23 6.85 -20.18
CA GLU A 61 14.04 6.20 -21.48
C GLU A 61 15.26 5.36 -21.90
N GLY A 62 15.02 4.11 -22.30
CA GLY A 62 16.06 3.17 -22.71
C GLY A 62 16.86 2.55 -21.56
N LYS A 63 16.45 2.76 -20.31
CA LYS A 63 16.97 2.08 -19.12
C LYS A 63 16.01 0.99 -18.65
N TYR A 64 16.54 0.04 -17.87
CA TYR A 64 15.81 -1.12 -17.38
C TYR A 64 16.15 -1.35 -15.91
N PHE A 65 15.13 -1.58 -15.08
CA PHE A 65 15.31 -1.74 -13.64
C PHE A 65 16.00 -3.06 -13.26
N ASP A 66 15.89 -4.07 -14.12
CA ASP A 66 16.49 -5.41 -13.96
C ASP A 66 17.89 -5.53 -14.60
N ASN A 67 18.40 -4.43 -15.19
CA ASN A 67 19.71 -4.37 -15.82
C ASN A 67 20.34 -2.98 -15.67
N VAL A 68 20.53 -2.58 -14.41
CA VAL A 68 21.14 -1.30 -14.04
C VAL A 68 22.62 -1.24 -14.42
N THR A 69 23.03 -0.10 -14.95
CA THR A 69 24.42 0.23 -15.29
C THR A 69 24.94 1.34 -14.38
N PRO A 70 26.28 1.45 -14.19
CA PRO A 70 26.85 2.51 -13.38
C PRO A 70 26.39 3.90 -13.86
N GLY A 71 25.88 4.73 -12.94
CA GLY A 71 25.31 6.05 -13.23
C GLY A 71 23.81 6.05 -13.53
N ASP A 72 23.13 4.90 -13.50
CA ASP A 72 21.68 4.84 -13.66
C ASP A 72 20.94 5.35 -12.43
N CYS A 73 19.68 5.71 -12.65
CA CYS A 73 18.76 6.12 -11.60
C CYS A 73 17.36 5.57 -11.87
N ALA A 74 16.54 5.52 -10.81
CA ALA A 74 15.14 5.15 -10.87
C ALA A 74 14.31 5.95 -9.86
N LYS A 75 13.00 6.08 -10.09
CA LYS A 75 12.04 6.44 -9.05
C LYS A 75 11.28 5.19 -8.62
N VAL A 76 11.22 4.94 -7.32
CA VAL A 76 10.48 3.82 -6.74
C VAL A 76 9.39 4.38 -5.85
N THR A 77 8.14 4.01 -6.11
CA THR A 77 6.97 4.52 -5.38
C THR A 77 6.17 3.39 -4.76
N TRP A 78 5.91 3.48 -3.45
CA TRP A 78 4.91 2.65 -2.76
C TRP A 78 3.71 3.52 -2.36
N ASN A 79 2.50 3.08 -2.67
CA ASN A 79 1.30 3.72 -2.16
C ASN A 79 0.96 3.14 -0.79
N ILE A 80 1.04 3.98 0.24
CA ILE A 80 0.75 3.58 1.63
C ILE A 80 -0.68 4.00 1.96
N ILE A 81 -1.52 3.03 2.31
CA ILE A 81 -2.96 3.21 2.50
C ILE A 81 -3.35 2.97 3.96
N ASN A 82 -4.00 3.95 4.60
CA ASN A 82 -4.51 3.81 5.97
C ASN A 82 -5.90 3.14 6.01
N ASN A 83 -5.91 1.80 6.13
CA ASN A 83 -7.08 0.95 6.37
C ASN A 83 -7.65 1.00 7.80
N GLY A 84 -7.00 1.73 8.70
CA GLY A 84 -7.50 2.02 10.03
C GLY A 84 -8.74 2.91 10.04
N THR A 85 -9.36 3.02 11.20
CA THR A 85 -10.46 3.98 11.45
C THR A 85 -9.97 5.27 12.07
N LYS A 86 -8.69 5.41 12.43
CA LYS A 86 -8.12 6.63 13.00
C LYS A 86 -7.10 7.24 12.04
N ALA A 87 -6.93 8.56 12.12
CA ALA A 87 -5.83 9.22 11.45
C ALA A 87 -4.49 8.78 12.05
N VAL A 88 -3.47 8.65 11.20
CA VAL A 88 -2.16 8.12 11.57
C VAL A 88 -1.05 9.05 11.10
N GLU A 89 0.05 9.08 11.85
CA GLU A 89 1.35 9.50 11.34
C GLU A 89 2.10 8.27 10.83
N LEU A 90 2.96 8.48 9.84
CA LEU A 90 3.70 7.41 9.18
C LEU A 90 5.22 7.61 9.30
N ARG A 91 5.93 6.51 9.47
CA ARG A 91 7.35 6.43 9.15
C ARG A 91 7.67 5.10 8.48
N ALA A 92 8.73 5.08 7.67
CA ALA A 92 9.22 3.88 7.02
C ALA A 92 10.71 3.71 7.28
N LYS A 93 11.16 2.47 7.49
CA LYS A 93 12.55 2.09 7.38
C LYS A 93 12.68 1.26 6.12
N ILE A 94 13.56 1.68 5.21
CA ILE A 94 13.80 0.98 3.95
C ILE A 94 15.20 0.39 4.01
N THR A 95 15.29 -0.90 3.71
CA THR A 95 16.54 -1.65 3.64
C THR A 95 16.85 -1.99 2.18
N GLU A 96 18.14 -2.14 1.92
CA GLU A 96 18.70 -2.40 0.61
C GLU A 96 19.61 -3.62 0.66
N ALA A 97 19.69 -4.35 -0.45
CA ALA A 97 20.59 -5.47 -0.57
C ALA A 97 20.95 -5.73 -2.02
N TRP A 98 22.22 -6.09 -2.25
CA TRP A 98 22.65 -6.74 -3.48
C TRP A 98 22.58 -8.26 -3.34
N GLU A 99 22.25 -8.93 -4.44
CA GLU A 99 22.39 -10.37 -4.56
C GLU A 99 23.83 -10.81 -4.22
N GLY A 100 23.96 -11.79 -3.32
CA GLY A 100 25.26 -12.29 -2.87
C GLY A 100 25.90 -11.47 -1.75
N GLY A 101 25.21 -10.46 -1.20
CA GLY A 101 25.66 -9.69 -0.04
C GLY A 101 26.80 -8.73 -0.36
N LEU A 102 26.81 -8.15 -1.57
CA LEU A 102 27.73 -7.06 -1.90
C LEU A 102 27.38 -5.80 -1.10
N SER A 103 28.35 -4.90 -0.96
CA SER A 103 28.13 -3.63 -0.26
C SER A 103 27.07 -2.80 -0.99
N THR A 104 26.28 -2.04 -0.24
CA THR A 104 25.31 -1.09 -0.80
C THR A 104 25.82 0.34 -0.82
N ASP A 105 27.08 0.59 -0.42
CA ASP A 105 27.70 1.92 -0.39
C ASP A 105 27.74 2.63 -1.76
N ASN A 106 27.49 1.90 -2.85
CA ASN A 106 27.41 2.42 -4.21
C ASN A 106 26.01 2.87 -4.61
N VAL A 107 24.98 2.64 -3.79
CA VAL A 107 23.60 3.02 -4.06
C VAL A 107 23.15 4.05 -3.05
N PHE A 108 22.45 5.07 -3.54
CA PHE A 108 21.92 6.14 -2.71
C PHE A 108 20.43 6.30 -3.02
N PHE A 109 19.63 6.65 -2.02
CA PHE A 109 18.21 6.97 -2.24
C PHE A 109 17.77 8.20 -1.44
N CYS A 110 16.88 9.00 -2.02
CA CYS A 110 16.37 10.21 -1.39
C CYS A 110 14.93 10.48 -1.83
N PRO A 111 14.03 10.93 -0.94
CA PRO A 111 12.75 11.47 -1.39
C PRO A 111 12.98 12.70 -2.30
N PRO A 112 12.17 12.89 -3.36
CA PRO A 112 12.21 14.09 -4.19
C PRO A 112 12.06 15.39 -3.40
N GLU A 113 12.55 16.51 -3.95
CA GLU A 113 12.47 17.83 -3.27
C GLU A 113 11.05 18.31 -2.96
N ASP A 114 10.07 17.89 -3.76
CA ASP A 114 8.64 18.20 -3.59
C ASP A 114 7.91 17.19 -2.69
N SER A 115 8.64 16.24 -2.10
CA SER A 115 8.08 15.24 -1.21
C SER A 115 7.85 15.77 0.20
N ASP A 116 6.73 15.36 0.80
CA ASP A 116 6.44 15.53 2.22
C ASP A 116 7.20 14.53 3.11
N TRP A 117 8.02 13.65 2.53
CA TRP A 117 8.85 12.70 3.27
C TRP A 117 10.22 13.30 3.58
N VAL A 118 10.63 13.21 4.85
CA VAL A 118 11.96 13.65 5.30
C VAL A 118 12.76 12.46 5.80
N MET A 119 14.08 12.50 5.59
CA MET A 119 14.99 11.45 6.04
C MET A 119 15.53 11.75 7.44
N TYR A 120 15.76 10.72 8.24
CA TYR A 120 16.44 10.79 9.53
C TYR A 120 17.34 9.56 9.68
N GLU A 121 18.60 9.77 10.07
CA GLU A 121 19.53 8.69 10.40
C GLU A 121 19.56 8.52 11.92
N ASP A 122 19.29 7.32 12.41
CA ASP A 122 19.37 7.02 13.84
C ASP A 122 20.80 6.71 14.30
N ASP A 123 20.99 6.54 15.61
CA ASP A 123 22.31 6.28 16.20
C ASP A 123 22.99 4.99 15.70
N ASN A 124 22.24 4.07 15.07
CA ASN A 124 22.78 2.85 14.48
C ASN A 124 23.15 3.03 13.00
N GLY A 125 22.91 4.20 12.42
CA GLY A 125 23.07 4.48 10.99
C GLY A 125 21.88 4.02 10.14
N ASP A 126 20.76 3.63 10.77
CA ASP A 126 19.57 3.24 10.02
C ASP A 126 18.83 4.48 9.51
N ILE A 127 18.48 4.47 8.23
CA ILE A 127 17.70 5.52 7.59
C ILE A 127 16.20 5.28 7.78
N TRP A 128 15.54 6.28 8.35
CA TRP A 128 14.10 6.38 8.51
C TRP A 128 13.55 7.52 7.65
N LEU A 129 12.38 7.29 7.06
CA LEU A 129 11.60 8.25 6.30
C LEU A 129 10.37 8.61 7.13
N TYR A 130 10.15 9.88 7.43
CA TYR A 130 8.98 10.36 8.17
C TYR A 130 8.09 11.17 7.24
N TYR A 131 6.79 10.86 7.23
CA TYR A 131 5.83 11.68 6.51
C TYR A 131 5.48 12.93 7.33
N THR A 132 5.64 14.10 6.73
CA THR A 132 5.44 15.41 7.39
C THR A 132 4.34 16.25 6.76
N GLY A 133 3.66 15.74 5.73
CA GLY A 133 2.51 16.37 5.07
C GLY A 133 1.24 16.42 5.93
N GLY A 134 1.29 15.81 7.12
CA GLY A 134 0.24 15.81 8.14
C GLY A 134 -0.41 14.44 8.34
N PRO A 135 -1.40 14.35 9.24
CA PRO A 135 -2.05 13.08 9.55
C PRO A 135 -2.76 12.47 8.34
N VAL A 136 -2.48 11.21 8.04
CA VAL A 136 -3.20 10.45 7.01
C VAL A 136 -4.54 10.00 7.59
N PRO A 137 -5.69 10.43 7.05
CA PRO A 137 -6.99 10.11 7.62
C PRO A 137 -7.26 8.61 7.61
N GLY A 138 -8.14 8.15 8.51
CA GLY A 138 -8.67 6.80 8.49
C GLY A 138 -10.04 6.74 7.85
N THR A 139 -10.63 5.55 7.81
CA THR A 139 -11.98 5.31 7.24
C THR A 139 -13.11 5.98 8.02
N TYR A 140 -12.91 6.28 9.31
CA TYR A 140 -13.91 6.98 10.11
C TYR A 140 -13.95 8.46 9.74
N GLY A 141 -15.11 8.91 9.28
CA GLY A 141 -15.29 10.25 8.71
C GLY A 141 -15.59 10.22 7.20
N GLY A 142 -15.46 9.06 6.56
CA GLY A 142 -15.84 8.87 5.16
C GLY A 142 -14.78 9.39 4.17
N ALA A 143 -13.51 9.46 4.57
CA ALA A 143 -12.41 9.74 3.66
C ALA A 143 -12.35 8.70 2.53
N SER A 144 -12.22 9.18 1.31
CA SER A 144 -12.01 8.37 0.11
C SER A 144 -10.64 7.69 0.14
N GLU A 145 -10.45 6.61 -0.62
CA GLU A 145 -9.17 5.90 -0.65
C GLU A 145 -7.98 6.78 -1.01
N GLU A 146 -8.18 7.71 -1.95
CA GLU A 146 -7.17 8.70 -2.35
C GLU A 146 -6.72 9.57 -1.18
N GLU A 147 -7.66 10.09 -0.37
CA GLU A 147 -7.35 10.95 0.78
C GLU A 147 -6.58 10.22 1.89
N ARG A 148 -6.67 8.89 1.94
CA ARG A 148 -5.99 8.00 2.92
C ARG A 148 -4.83 7.24 2.32
N THR A 149 -4.40 7.62 1.11
CA THR A 149 -3.23 7.07 0.43
C THR A 149 -2.15 8.13 0.34
N VAL A 150 -0.94 7.78 0.76
CA VAL A 150 0.24 8.64 0.64
C VAL A 150 1.30 7.91 -0.16
N PRO A 151 1.81 8.50 -1.26
CA PRO A 151 2.92 7.93 -2.01
C PRO A 151 4.24 8.13 -1.24
N LEU A 152 4.98 7.05 -1.00
CA LEU A 152 6.39 7.09 -0.64
C LEU A 152 7.20 6.91 -1.92
N THR A 153 7.68 8.01 -2.49
CA THR A 153 8.55 8.00 -3.67
C THR A 153 9.99 8.24 -3.26
N LEU A 154 10.90 7.38 -3.72
CA LEU A 154 12.34 7.54 -3.55
C LEU A 154 13.00 7.60 -4.93
N VAL A 155 13.87 8.59 -5.14
CA VAL A 155 14.85 8.58 -6.24
C VAL A 155 16.01 7.73 -5.78
N VAL A 156 16.38 6.74 -6.58
CA VAL A 156 17.50 5.81 -6.35
C VAL A 156 18.57 6.10 -7.40
N GLY A 157 19.82 6.18 -6.98
CA GLY A 157 20.97 6.46 -7.85
C GLY A 157 22.06 5.42 -7.61
N PHE A 158 22.58 4.87 -8.71
CA PHE A 158 23.70 3.93 -8.71
C PHE A 158 24.97 4.70 -9.05
N ASP A 159 25.87 4.90 -8.09
CA ASP A 159 27.06 5.71 -8.30
C ASP A 159 28.00 5.07 -9.32
N GLY A 160 28.34 5.85 -10.35
CA GLY A 160 29.14 5.37 -11.47
C GLY A 160 30.57 5.00 -11.13
N GLU A 161 31.18 5.66 -10.13
CA GLU A 161 32.57 5.42 -9.73
C GLU A 161 32.67 4.24 -8.75
N LEU A 162 31.63 4.03 -7.94
CA LEU A 162 31.58 2.97 -6.92
C LEU A 162 30.96 1.65 -7.44
N THR A 163 30.20 1.69 -8.53
CA THR A 163 29.59 0.49 -9.14
C THR A 163 30.55 -0.14 -10.14
N ASP A 164 31.48 -0.96 -9.66
CA ASP A 164 32.47 -1.65 -10.46
C ASP A 164 32.00 -3.00 -11.03
N ASN A 165 32.93 -3.81 -11.56
CA ASN A 165 32.63 -5.09 -12.19
C ASN A 165 32.05 -6.14 -11.22
N ASP A 166 32.21 -5.99 -9.91
CA ASP A 166 31.67 -6.95 -8.94
C ASP A 166 30.14 -6.94 -8.90
N TYR A 167 29.52 -5.82 -9.30
CA TYR A 167 28.07 -5.65 -9.43
C TYR A 167 27.51 -6.11 -10.78
N GLN A 168 28.36 -6.52 -11.73
CA GLN A 168 27.91 -6.88 -13.07
C GLN A 168 27.00 -8.11 -13.05
N GLY A 169 25.77 -7.95 -13.54
CA GLY A 169 24.77 -9.02 -13.58
C GLY A 169 24.20 -9.40 -12.21
N LYS A 170 24.34 -8.51 -11.22
CA LYS A 170 23.75 -8.64 -9.90
C LYS A 170 22.42 -7.91 -9.82
N GLU A 171 21.53 -8.48 -9.02
CA GLU A 171 20.23 -7.88 -8.73
C GLU A 171 20.36 -7.03 -7.47
N TYR A 172 19.78 -5.83 -7.52
CA TYR A 172 19.65 -4.93 -6.39
C TYR A 172 18.19 -4.90 -5.94
N THR A 173 17.96 -4.96 -4.63
CA THR A 173 16.63 -4.89 -4.03
C THR A 173 16.56 -3.72 -3.06
N LEU A 174 15.62 -2.80 -3.30
CA LEU A 174 15.20 -1.78 -2.34
C LEU A 174 13.86 -2.21 -1.72
N GLY A 175 13.74 -2.15 -0.40
CA GLY A 175 12.62 -2.76 0.31
C GLY A 175 12.90 -4.22 0.72
N ALA A 176 14.18 -4.56 0.97
CA ALA A 176 14.60 -5.92 1.31
C ALA A 176 14.10 -6.38 2.69
N GLU A 177 14.50 -7.59 3.13
CA GLU A 177 14.20 -8.06 4.49
C GLU A 177 14.66 -7.00 5.53
N GLY A 178 13.77 -6.67 6.46
CA GLY A 178 14.00 -5.62 7.46
C GLY A 178 13.38 -4.26 7.13
N SER A 179 12.86 -4.08 5.91
CA SER A 179 12.04 -2.92 5.58
C SER A 179 10.70 -2.98 6.30
N ILE A 180 10.29 -1.87 6.91
CA ILE A 180 9.04 -1.77 7.67
C ILE A 180 8.38 -0.42 7.47
N ILE A 181 7.04 -0.42 7.50
CA ILE A 181 6.23 0.79 7.58
C ILE A 181 5.53 0.75 8.93
N GLU A 182 5.64 1.85 9.67
CA GLU A 182 5.01 2.02 10.97
C GLU A 182 3.97 3.13 10.92
N ALA A 183 2.86 2.89 11.58
CA ALA A 183 1.80 3.86 11.76
C ALA A 183 1.48 4.01 13.24
N VAL A 184 1.36 5.26 13.68
CA VAL A 184 0.94 5.60 15.04
C VAL A 184 -0.25 6.54 14.94
N GLN A 185 -1.23 6.39 15.83
CA GLN A 185 -2.39 7.27 15.84
C GLN A 185 -1.95 8.75 15.96
N ALA A 186 -2.44 9.63 15.09
CA ALA A 186 -2.01 11.04 15.05
C ALA A 186 -2.51 11.93 16.21
N SER A 187 -3.22 11.36 17.18
CA SER A 187 -3.86 12.12 18.26
C SER A 187 -3.37 11.70 19.64
N ASN A 188 -3.54 12.61 20.61
CA ASN A 188 -3.13 12.45 22.00
C ASN A 188 -1.61 12.36 22.22
N GLY A 189 -0.82 12.98 21.33
CA GLY A 189 0.64 12.99 21.43
C GLY A 189 1.28 11.60 21.32
N ALA A 190 0.62 10.68 20.60
CA ALA A 190 1.12 9.32 20.47
C ALA A 190 2.43 9.21 19.66
N PRO A 191 2.65 9.99 18.58
CA PRO A 191 3.93 9.98 17.88
C PRO A 191 5.10 10.36 18.80
N GLU A 192 4.96 11.39 19.62
CA GLU A 192 5.97 11.81 20.61
C GLU A 192 6.17 10.74 21.69
N ALA A 193 5.12 10.01 22.07
CA ALA A 193 5.21 8.94 23.06
C ALA A 193 5.89 7.67 22.51
N VAL A 194 5.70 7.37 21.21
CA VAL A 194 6.21 6.14 20.58
C VAL A 194 7.58 6.36 19.94
N TRP A 195 7.77 7.48 19.25
CA TRP A 195 9.00 7.81 18.51
C TRP A 195 9.90 8.82 19.23
N GLY A 196 9.43 9.42 20.32
CA GLY A 196 10.24 10.28 21.18
C GLY A 196 10.58 11.63 20.55
N GLU A 197 11.72 12.19 20.94
CA GLU A 197 12.19 13.51 20.49
C GLU A 197 12.50 13.56 18.99
N VAL A 198 12.72 12.42 18.35
CA VAL A 198 12.94 12.32 16.90
C VAL A 198 11.75 12.89 16.15
N TRP A 199 10.51 12.57 16.57
CA TRP A 199 9.30 13.11 15.94
C TRP A 199 9.27 14.64 15.96
N ASN A 200 9.60 15.26 17.10
CA ASN A 200 9.66 16.71 17.23
C ASN A 200 10.78 17.33 16.37
N THR A 201 11.87 16.57 16.16
CA THR A 201 13.00 17.01 15.35
C THR A 201 12.64 17.02 13.87
N VAL A 202 12.10 15.91 13.36
CA VAL A 202 11.79 15.76 11.93
C VAL A 202 10.56 16.57 11.49
N THR A 203 9.69 16.95 12.42
CA THR A 203 8.53 17.82 12.15
C THR A 203 8.81 19.31 12.39
N ASP A 204 10.03 19.68 12.81
CA ASP A 204 10.41 21.08 12.90
C ASP A 204 10.47 21.69 11.48
N PRO A 205 9.85 22.85 11.23
CA PRO A 205 9.90 23.50 9.91
C PRO A 205 11.32 23.89 9.44
N ASN A 206 12.31 23.88 10.33
CA ASN A 206 13.71 24.14 10.02
C ASN A 206 14.55 22.86 9.98
N TYR A 207 13.91 21.68 10.08
CA TYR A 207 14.61 20.42 9.91
C TYR A 207 15.16 20.33 8.48
N ASP A 208 16.44 19.99 8.39
CA ASP A 208 17.17 19.91 7.13
C ASP A 208 17.95 18.58 7.12
N PHE A 209 17.50 17.66 6.27
CA PHE A 209 18.12 16.35 6.09
C PHE A 209 19.13 16.31 4.94
N THR A 210 19.34 17.42 4.22
CA THR A 210 20.19 17.47 3.02
C THR A 210 21.66 17.12 3.28
N GLY A 211 22.10 17.20 4.55
CA GLY A 211 23.44 16.82 4.99
C GLY A 211 23.65 15.33 5.23
N LEU A 212 22.60 14.50 5.24
CA LEU A 212 22.74 13.04 5.35
C LEU A 212 23.41 12.47 4.10
N ALA A 213 24.22 11.43 4.21
CA ALA A 213 25.02 10.92 3.08
C ALA A 213 24.17 10.63 1.83
N ASN A 214 23.03 9.97 2.03
CA ASN A 214 22.04 9.69 0.99
C ASN A 214 21.49 10.96 0.32
N ALA A 215 21.07 11.95 1.12
CA ALA A 215 20.55 13.19 0.57
C ALA A 215 21.66 14.04 -0.09
N ALA A 216 22.80 14.17 0.57
CA ALA A 216 23.95 14.94 0.08
C ALA A 216 24.43 14.47 -1.29
N TYR A 217 24.32 13.16 -1.57
CA TYR A 217 24.57 12.58 -2.89
C TYR A 217 23.77 13.26 -4.00
N PHE A 218 22.47 13.50 -3.76
CA PHE A 218 21.57 14.13 -4.72
C PHE A 218 21.58 15.65 -4.64
N TYR A 219 21.67 16.26 -3.47
CA TYR A 219 21.64 17.73 -3.35
C TYR A 219 22.95 18.42 -3.75
N SER A 220 24.08 17.70 -3.66
CA SER A 220 25.41 18.32 -3.86
C SER A 220 26.47 17.39 -4.47
N GLY A 221 26.19 16.09 -4.57
CA GLY A 221 27.12 15.07 -5.05
C GLY A 221 26.86 14.64 -6.49
N ASN A 222 27.34 13.44 -6.82
CA ASN A 222 27.24 12.87 -8.17
C ASN A 222 25.80 12.61 -8.62
N GLY A 223 24.86 12.46 -7.67
CA GLY A 223 23.44 12.26 -7.95
C GLY A 223 22.71 13.52 -8.40
N ASN A 224 23.29 14.71 -8.17
CA ASN A 224 22.63 15.98 -8.45
C ASN A 224 22.34 16.19 -9.93
N ASP A 225 23.13 15.62 -10.83
CA ASP A 225 22.91 15.74 -12.26
C ASP A 225 22.10 14.56 -12.84
N MET A 226 21.58 13.66 -12.00
CA MET A 226 20.83 12.50 -12.47
C MET A 226 19.47 12.92 -13.04
N PRO A 227 19.08 12.37 -14.22
CA PRO A 227 17.79 12.67 -14.85
C PRO A 227 16.58 12.48 -13.93
N CYS A 228 16.60 11.43 -13.10
CA CYS A 228 15.52 11.10 -12.18
C CYS A 228 15.40 12.09 -11.01
N TRP A 229 16.48 12.82 -10.68
CA TRP A 229 16.52 13.78 -9.56
C TRP A 229 16.01 15.15 -9.99
N ASN A 230 16.56 15.73 -11.05
CA ASN A 230 16.26 17.10 -11.49
C ASN A 230 14.90 17.29 -12.16
N GLY A 231 14.05 16.26 -12.16
CA GLY A 231 12.85 16.27 -12.98
C GLY A 231 13.14 16.24 -14.48
N GLU A 232 14.41 16.12 -14.91
CA GLU A 232 14.82 15.79 -16.28
C GLU A 232 14.54 14.31 -16.60
N ASN A 233 13.34 13.84 -16.25
CA ASN A 233 12.64 13.10 -17.26
C ASN A 233 12.40 14.12 -18.39
N ASN A 234 12.61 13.79 -19.65
CA ASN A 234 11.91 14.54 -20.69
C ASN A 234 10.40 14.46 -20.34
N GLY A 235 9.87 15.51 -19.72
CA GLY A 235 8.53 15.52 -19.12
C GLY A 235 8.40 16.42 -17.89
N ASP A 236 8.98 17.63 -17.89
CA ASP A 236 8.62 18.64 -16.88
C ASP A 236 7.32 19.38 -17.26
N ASN A 237 6.59 19.73 -16.22
CA ASN A 237 5.15 19.91 -16.15
C ASN A 237 4.58 21.06 -16.98
N GLY A 238 3.62 20.71 -17.84
CA GLY A 238 2.76 21.65 -18.54
C GLY A 238 1.34 21.13 -18.70
N GLY A 239 0.74 20.55 -17.66
CA GLY A 239 -0.67 20.14 -17.64
C GLY A 239 -1.05 19.15 -18.75
N GLY A 240 -0.74 17.88 -18.57
CA GLY A 240 -1.14 16.84 -19.52
C GLY A 240 -0.41 15.52 -19.25
N ASP A 241 -1.20 14.47 -19.11
CA ASP A 241 -0.95 13.05 -19.38
C ASP A 241 0.38 12.40 -18.96
N ASN A 242 0.24 11.37 -18.13
CA ASN A 242 1.25 10.39 -17.78
C ASN A 242 1.79 9.71 -19.05
N ASP A 243 2.96 10.14 -19.54
CA ASP A 243 3.61 9.56 -20.72
C ASP A 243 4.51 8.35 -20.41
N ASN A 244 4.38 7.73 -19.23
CA ASN A 244 4.69 6.31 -19.12
C ASN A 244 3.48 5.55 -19.68
N PRO A 245 3.60 4.77 -20.77
CA PRO A 245 2.47 4.06 -21.36
C PRO A 245 1.68 3.33 -20.27
N GLN A 246 0.49 3.84 -19.91
CA GLN A 246 -0.42 3.15 -19.00
C GLN A 246 -0.94 1.93 -19.75
N ILE A 247 -0.19 0.84 -19.62
CA ILE A 247 -0.54 -0.44 -20.19
C ILE A 247 -1.58 -1.06 -19.26
N SER A 248 -2.75 -1.36 -19.80
CA SER A 248 -3.71 -2.24 -19.14
C SER A 248 -4.17 -3.28 -20.15
N PHE A 249 -4.44 -4.50 -19.69
CA PHE A 249 -5.00 -5.55 -20.52
C PHE A 249 -5.69 -6.60 -19.64
N GLY A 250 -6.58 -7.37 -20.25
CA GLY A 250 -7.17 -8.57 -19.68
C GLY A 250 -6.63 -9.83 -20.35
N ILE A 251 -6.90 -10.97 -19.72
CA ILE A 251 -6.67 -12.29 -20.31
C ILE A 251 -8.03 -12.96 -20.46
N GLU A 252 -8.35 -13.40 -21.68
CA GLU A 252 -9.56 -14.16 -21.97
C GLU A 252 -9.19 -15.62 -22.27
N LEU A 253 -9.53 -16.52 -21.35
CA LEU A 253 -9.36 -17.96 -21.54
C LEU A 253 -10.35 -18.47 -22.60
N LYS A 254 -9.83 -19.11 -23.65
CA LYS A 254 -10.64 -19.69 -24.73
C LYS A 254 -10.89 -21.18 -24.51
N SER A 255 -9.84 -21.95 -24.24
CA SER A 255 -10.00 -23.36 -23.90
C SER A 255 -8.80 -23.94 -23.18
N VAL A 256 -9.05 -25.00 -22.43
CA VAL A 256 -8.04 -25.86 -21.82
C VAL A 256 -8.36 -27.28 -22.25
N LYS A 257 -7.48 -27.90 -23.05
CA LYS A 257 -7.71 -29.22 -23.64
C LYS A 257 -6.53 -30.14 -23.39
N ALA A 258 -6.80 -31.39 -23.03
CA ALA A 258 -5.81 -32.45 -23.10
C ALA A 258 -5.62 -32.90 -24.55
N VAL A 259 -4.38 -32.95 -25.04
CA VAL A 259 -4.09 -33.05 -26.48
C VAL A 259 -3.26 -34.27 -26.87
N ASP A 260 -2.41 -34.75 -25.97
CA ASP A 260 -1.66 -35.99 -26.16
C ASP A 260 -1.84 -36.89 -24.97
N SER A 261 -2.00 -38.19 -25.22
CA SER A 261 -1.74 -39.22 -24.21
C SER A 261 -0.49 -39.97 -24.64
N ASN A 262 0.48 -40.12 -23.75
CA ASN A 262 1.53 -41.10 -24.00
C ASN A 262 0.90 -42.51 -24.11
N MET A 263 1.62 -43.47 -24.70
CA MET A 263 1.17 -44.86 -24.91
C MET A 263 0.74 -45.59 -23.60
N TYR A 264 0.96 -44.98 -22.44
CA TYR A 264 0.65 -45.48 -21.09
C TYR A 264 -0.45 -44.68 -20.35
N GLY A 265 -1.04 -43.64 -20.96
CA GLY A 265 -2.16 -42.87 -20.41
C GLY A 265 -1.86 -42.01 -19.17
N THR A 266 -0.59 -41.73 -18.86
CA THR A 266 -0.18 -41.11 -17.58
C THR A 266 0.19 -39.63 -17.66
N TYR A 267 0.63 -39.13 -18.81
CA TYR A 267 0.91 -37.71 -19.00
C TYR A 267 0.03 -37.18 -20.13
N LEU A 268 -0.78 -36.18 -19.79
CA LEU A 268 -1.53 -35.42 -20.77
C LEU A 268 -0.78 -34.10 -21.00
N ASN A 269 -0.42 -33.82 -22.26
CA ASN A 269 -0.10 -32.45 -22.62
C ASN A 269 -1.41 -31.67 -22.57
N THR A 270 -1.40 -30.53 -21.90
CA THR A 270 -2.54 -29.62 -21.89
C THR A 270 -2.21 -28.44 -22.79
N GLU A 271 -3.03 -28.22 -23.81
CA GLU A 271 -3.04 -26.95 -24.53
C GLU A 271 -3.94 -25.97 -23.80
N VAL A 272 -3.37 -24.82 -23.48
CA VAL A 272 -4.09 -23.66 -22.97
C VAL A 272 -4.16 -22.66 -24.11
N GLU A 273 -5.38 -22.36 -24.54
CA GLU A 273 -5.70 -21.38 -25.56
C GLU A 273 -6.29 -20.14 -24.89
N PHE A 274 -5.71 -18.97 -25.11
CA PHE A 274 -6.19 -17.70 -24.56
C PHE A 274 -5.93 -16.54 -25.52
N LYS A 275 -6.48 -15.37 -25.19
CA LYS A 275 -6.17 -14.09 -25.81
C LYS A 275 -5.78 -13.07 -24.75
N VAL A 276 -4.96 -12.11 -25.14
CA VAL A 276 -4.87 -10.83 -24.45
C VAL A 276 -5.96 -9.94 -25.05
N VAL A 277 -6.79 -9.34 -24.20
CA VAL A 277 -7.95 -8.52 -24.58
C VAL A 277 -7.87 -7.15 -23.92
N ASP A 278 -8.62 -6.19 -24.44
CA ASP A 278 -8.72 -4.83 -23.89
C ASP A 278 -7.36 -4.16 -23.65
N MET A 279 -6.35 -4.51 -24.47
CA MET A 279 -5.04 -3.91 -24.35
C MET A 279 -5.13 -2.44 -24.72
N THR A 280 -4.86 -1.58 -23.74
CA THR A 280 -4.70 -0.15 -23.93
C THR A 280 -3.30 0.30 -23.57
N ILE A 281 -2.83 1.34 -24.25
CA ILE A 281 -1.64 2.10 -23.91
C ILE A 281 -2.09 3.55 -23.77
N ASN A 282 -1.90 4.14 -22.59
CA ASN A 282 -2.40 5.49 -22.28
C ASN A 282 -3.92 5.62 -22.50
N GLY A 283 -4.66 4.56 -22.17
CA GLY A 283 -6.12 4.50 -22.33
C GLY A 283 -6.61 4.32 -23.78
N GLU A 284 -5.73 4.36 -24.78
CA GLU A 284 -6.07 4.08 -26.17
C GLU A 284 -5.85 2.61 -26.53
N LYS A 285 -6.77 2.04 -27.31
CA LYS A 285 -6.66 0.64 -27.74
C LYS A 285 -5.41 0.42 -28.59
N PHE A 286 -4.61 -0.56 -28.18
CA PHE A 286 -3.34 -0.85 -28.82
C PHE A 286 -3.51 -1.61 -30.15
N THR A 287 -2.79 -1.16 -31.19
CA THR A 287 -2.62 -1.89 -32.45
C THR A 287 -1.15 -1.90 -32.81
N GLY A 288 -0.54 -3.09 -32.94
CA GLY A 288 0.90 -3.23 -33.11
C GLY A 288 1.37 -4.63 -32.71
N ASN A 289 2.66 -4.79 -32.47
CA ASN A 289 3.23 -6.05 -31.99
C ASN A 289 3.90 -5.85 -30.63
N LYS A 290 3.82 -6.85 -29.76
CA LYS A 290 4.51 -6.89 -28.46
C LYS A 290 5.07 -8.28 -28.18
N ASP A 291 6.10 -8.32 -27.35
CA ASP A 291 6.64 -9.55 -26.80
C ASP A 291 5.92 -9.87 -25.49
N LEU A 292 5.61 -11.15 -25.27
CA LEU A 292 4.89 -11.63 -24.10
C LEU A 292 5.75 -12.67 -23.37
N ASN A 293 5.89 -12.52 -22.06
CA ASN A 293 6.28 -13.61 -21.18
C ASN A 293 5.02 -14.21 -20.56
N ILE A 294 4.84 -15.52 -20.70
CA ILE A 294 3.63 -16.23 -20.28
C ILE A 294 4.02 -17.28 -19.26
N LYS A 295 3.35 -17.30 -18.12
CA LYS A 295 3.46 -18.38 -17.15
C LYS A 295 2.13 -19.12 -17.05
N VAL A 296 2.19 -20.44 -17.02
CA VAL A 296 1.01 -21.29 -16.79
C VAL A 296 1.32 -22.29 -15.68
N ARG A 297 0.39 -22.48 -14.75
CA ARG A 297 0.46 -23.55 -13.75
C ARG A 297 -0.88 -24.24 -13.59
N CYS A 298 -0.86 -25.51 -13.23
CA CYS A 298 -2.06 -26.25 -12.82
C CYS A 298 -2.08 -26.45 -11.30
N LYS A 299 -3.22 -26.18 -10.66
CA LYS A 299 -3.41 -26.36 -9.21
C LYS A 299 -3.44 -27.83 -8.80
N ASP A 300 -4.04 -28.68 -9.62
CA ASP A 300 -4.17 -30.13 -9.33
C ASP A 300 -3.11 -30.91 -10.12
N GLY A 301 -1.96 -31.11 -9.50
CA GLY A 301 -0.91 -31.99 -10.01
C GLY A 301 -1.24 -33.47 -9.81
N TYR A 302 -0.52 -34.35 -10.49
CA TYR A 302 -0.39 -35.75 -10.09
C TYR A 302 0.99 -35.93 -9.44
N SER A 303 1.12 -36.81 -8.45
CA SER A 303 2.38 -37.08 -7.71
C SER A 303 3.48 -37.77 -8.53
N GLY A 304 3.49 -37.57 -9.84
CA GLY A 304 4.52 -38.00 -10.77
C GLY A 304 4.70 -37.05 -11.95
N SER A 305 4.13 -35.83 -11.89
CA SER A 305 4.44 -34.77 -12.85
C SER A 305 5.94 -34.43 -12.79
N PRO A 306 6.64 -34.26 -13.92
CA PRO A 306 8.03 -33.81 -13.93
C PRO A 306 8.19 -32.37 -13.40
N LEU A 307 7.12 -31.58 -13.47
CA LEU A 307 6.99 -30.28 -12.81
C LEU A 307 6.32 -30.53 -11.46
N GLY A 308 6.89 -30.03 -10.37
CA GLY A 308 6.32 -30.13 -9.04
C GLY A 308 4.87 -29.62 -8.97
N TRP A 309 4.16 -29.97 -7.91
CA TRP A 309 2.78 -29.52 -7.73
C TRP A 309 2.70 -27.99 -7.66
N GLY A 310 1.92 -27.37 -8.55
CA GLY A 310 1.71 -25.92 -8.56
C GLY A 310 2.87 -25.10 -9.14
N GLU A 311 3.86 -25.72 -9.78
CA GLU A 311 4.97 -25.01 -10.42
C GLU A 311 4.52 -24.28 -11.70
N TRP A 312 5.07 -23.08 -11.89
CA TRP A 312 4.89 -22.30 -13.11
C TRP A 312 5.78 -22.85 -14.22
N GLN A 313 5.21 -23.02 -15.40
CA GLN A 313 5.94 -23.22 -16.64
C GLN A 313 5.91 -21.93 -17.45
N GLU A 314 7.10 -21.48 -17.88
CA GLU A 314 7.28 -20.22 -18.60
C GLU A 314 7.38 -20.44 -20.11
N PHE A 315 6.86 -19.48 -20.87
CA PHE A 315 6.85 -19.47 -22.33
C PHE A 315 7.04 -18.04 -22.83
N ASP A 316 8.01 -17.84 -23.71
CA ASP A 316 8.18 -16.56 -24.40
C ASP A 316 7.49 -16.59 -25.77
N ARG A 317 6.78 -15.51 -26.09
CA ARG A 317 6.13 -15.29 -27.38
C ARG A 317 6.54 -13.93 -27.92
N ASN A 318 7.41 -13.97 -28.91
CA ASN A 318 7.90 -12.76 -29.55
C ASN A 318 6.95 -12.32 -30.67
N ASN A 319 6.77 -11.02 -30.83
CA ASN A 319 6.07 -10.37 -31.92
C ASN A 319 4.60 -10.84 -32.05
N VAL A 320 3.87 -10.89 -30.93
CA VAL A 320 2.44 -11.13 -30.89
C VAL A 320 1.71 -9.89 -31.40
N SER A 321 0.88 -10.06 -32.43
CA SER A 321 0.14 -8.94 -33.03
C SER A 321 -1.17 -8.65 -32.33
N PHE A 322 -1.44 -7.37 -32.18
CA PHE A 322 -2.64 -6.78 -31.60
C PHE A 322 -3.38 -5.94 -32.63
N THR A 323 -4.70 -6.03 -32.63
CA THR A 323 -5.59 -5.16 -33.42
C THR A 323 -6.74 -4.73 -32.53
N ASP A 324 -6.90 -3.43 -32.34
CA ASP A 324 -7.95 -2.85 -31.50
C ASP A 324 -7.98 -3.41 -30.07
N GLY A 325 -6.80 -3.58 -29.47
CA GLY A 325 -6.61 -4.08 -28.11
C GLY A 325 -6.71 -5.61 -27.98
N GLU A 326 -6.98 -6.34 -29.05
CA GLU A 326 -7.05 -7.81 -29.04
C GLU A 326 -5.84 -8.45 -29.68
N SER A 327 -5.25 -9.43 -29.01
CA SER A 327 -4.24 -10.29 -29.61
C SER A 327 -4.85 -11.34 -30.54
N ASN A 328 -4.03 -11.88 -31.44
CA ASN A 328 -4.30 -13.20 -32.02
C ASN A 328 -4.41 -14.26 -30.91
N GLN A 329 -5.07 -15.38 -31.21
CA GLN A 329 -5.17 -16.50 -30.29
C GLN A 329 -3.77 -17.06 -30.00
N ILE A 330 -3.46 -17.20 -28.71
CA ILE A 330 -2.20 -17.74 -28.20
C ILE A 330 -2.46 -19.16 -27.70
N THR A 331 -1.56 -20.08 -28.04
CA THR A 331 -1.60 -21.46 -27.56
C THR A 331 -0.26 -21.83 -26.93
N VAL A 332 -0.31 -22.31 -25.70
CA VAL A 332 0.85 -22.83 -24.96
C VAL A 332 0.61 -24.27 -24.54
N LYS A 333 1.67 -25.08 -24.52
CA LYS A 333 1.63 -26.50 -24.17
C LYS A 333 2.23 -26.69 -22.79
N TYR A 334 1.35 -26.87 -21.82
CA TYR A 334 1.71 -27.15 -20.45
C TYR A 334 1.95 -28.65 -20.26
N LEU A 335 3.08 -29.00 -19.63
CA LEU A 335 3.46 -30.37 -19.30
C LEU A 335 2.85 -30.78 -17.95
N GLY A 336 1.60 -31.21 -17.95
CA GLY A 336 0.97 -31.74 -16.75
C GLY A 336 -0.49 -32.09 -16.95
N ARG A 337 -1.03 -32.94 -16.08
CA ARG A 337 -2.40 -33.44 -16.18
C ARG A 337 -3.41 -32.38 -15.73
N ALA A 338 -3.67 -31.38 -16.58
CA ALA A 338 -4.84 -30.54 -16.37
C ALA A 338 -6.07 -31.36 -16.78
N THR A 339 -6.99 -31.62 -15.85
CA THR A 339 -8.38 -31.82 -16.25
C THR A 339 -8.86 -30.53 -16.92
N ASN A 340 -9.84 -30.62 -17.83
CA ASN A 340 -10.30 -29.58 -18.79
C ASN A 340 -10.76 -28.22 -18.18
N SER A 341 -10.31 -27.84 -16.99
CA SER A 341 -10.72 -26.67 -16.25
C SER A 341 -9.59 -25.95 -15.49
N MET A 342 -8.43 -26.54 -15.17
CA MET A 342 -7.57 -25.99 -14.10
C MET A 342 -6.23 -25.44 -14.57
N ALA A 343 -6.16 -24.15 -14.90
CA ALA A 343 -4.91 -23.44 -15.12
C ALA A 343 -4.99 -21.99 -14.63
N ASP A 344 -4.00 -21.54 -13.86
CA ASP A 344 -3.74 -20.10 -13.69
C ASP A 344 -2.85 -19.65 -14.86
N ILE A 345 -3.13 -18.49 -15.42
CA ILE A 345 -2.35 -17.89 -16.51
C ILE A 345 -1.84 -16.54 -16.06
N GLN A 346 -0.55 -16.31 -16.21
CA GLN A 346 0.08 -15.02 -16.00
C GLN A 346 0.69 -14.56 -17.32
N VAL A 347 0.48 -13.30 -17.68
CA VAL A 347 1.07 -12.68 -18.87
C VAL A 347 1.75 -11.39 -18.45
N SER A 348 3.00 -11.22 -18.88
CA SER A 348 3.78 -9.99 -18.73
C SER A 348 4.04 -9.36 -20.10
N ILE A 349 3.77 -8.06 -20.22
CA ILE A 349 4.07 -7.22 -21.39
C ILE A 349 4.72 -5.94 -20.88
N ASP A 350 5.95 -5.67 -21.33
CA ASP A 350 6.73 -4.50 -20.92
C ASP A 350 6.79 -4.30 -19.38
N GLY A 351 6.89 -5.41 -18.63
CA GLY A 351 6.92 -5.39 -17.16
C GLY A 351 5.54 -5.31 -16.48
N HIS A 352 4.45 -5.04 -17.20
CA HIS A 352 3.10 -5.09 -16.65
C HIS A 352 2.57 -6.53 -16.62
N VAL A 353 2.19 -7.01 -15.44
CA VAL A 353 1.79 -8.40 -15.21
C VAL A 353 0.30 -8.51 -14.89
N VAL A 354 -0.42 -9.33 -15.64
CA VAL A 354 -1.82 -9.67 -15.35
C VAL A 354 -1.91 -11.16 -15.09
N THR A 355 -2.61 -11.53 -14.03
CA THR A 355 -2.88 -12.93 -13.69
C THR A 355 -4.38 -13.19 -13.84
N LEU A 356 -4.73 -14.20 -14.62
CA LEU A 356 -6.07 -14.79 -14.64
C LEU A 356 -6.06 -15.99 -13.69
N PRO A 357 -6.54 -15.82 -12.44
CA PRO A 357 -6.71 -16.95 -11.54
C PRO A 357 -7.81 -17.86 -12.07
N TYR A 358 -7.65 -19.17 -11.90
CA TYR A 358 -8.75 -20.09 -12.10
C TYR A 358 -9.87 -19.80 -11.07
N GLU A 359 -11.07 -19.46 -11.55
CA GLU A 359 -12.29 -19.39 -10.74
C GLU A 359 -12.79 -20.81 -10.44
N SER A 360 -12.97 -21.11 -9.15
CA SER A 360 -13.50 -22.39 -8.63
C SER A 360 -14.99 -22.55 -8.88
#